data_AF-A0A5S4UJA0-F1
#
_entry.id   AF-A0A5S4UJA0-F1
#
_cell.length_a   1.000
_cell.length_b   1.000
_cell.length_c   1.000
_cell.angle_alpha   90.00
_cell.angle_beta   90.00
_cell.angle_gamma   90.00
#
_symmetry.space_group_name_H-M   'P 1'
#
loop_
_entity.id
_entity.type
_entity.pdbx_description
1 polymer ?
#
loop_
_entity_poly.entity_id
_entity_poly.type
_entity_poly.pdbx_seq_one_letter_code
_entity_poly.pdbx_strand_id
1 'polypeptide(L)'
;MRTFSKITAIIIGILMVLAISIFLYLQQAQFDEPSVDTTRISYHTEHHYQQGAFNNDTTTNVISSQQNQLMAWYAFFFTEDLNAIPNKPLPSKKTNLKLLNKQDNAIVWMGHSSYCIQMDGIRIFLNC
;
A
#
# COMPACT_ATOMS: atom_id res chain seq x y z
N MET A 1 26.88 0.15 41.10
CA MET A 1 27.09 -0.86 40.02
C MET A 1 26.01 -1.93 39.94
N ARG A 2 25.57 -2.57 41.04
CA ARG A 2 24.56 -3.66 40.99
C ARG A 2 23.16 -3.27 40.48
N THR A 3 22.72 -2.02 40.63
CA THR A 3 21.40 -1.55 40.15
C THR A 3 21.38 -1.28 38.65
N PHE A 4 22.46 -0.70 38.12
CA PHE A 4 22.60 -0.42 36.68
C PHE A 4 22.57 -1.72 35.85
N SER A 5 23.29 -2.76 36.30
CA SER A 5 23.30 -4.07 35.64
C SER A 5 21.93 -4.77 35.64
N LYS A 6 21.10 -4.53 36.66
CA LYS A 6 19.73 -5.06 36.73
C LYS A 6 18.79 -4.33 35.79
N ILE A 7 18.91 -3.01 35.68
CA ILE A 7 18.13 -2.19 34.76
C ILE A 7 18.46 -2.58 33.30
N THR A 8 19.74 -2.75 32.97
CA THR A 8 20.15 -3.22 31.64
C THR A 8 19.58 -4.60 31.33
N ALA A 9 19.62 -5.54 32.28
CA ALA A 9 19.04 -6.87 32.09
C ALA A 9 17.52 -6.84 31.87
N ILE A 10 16.79 -5.97 32.59
CA ILE A 10 15.35 -5.78 32.40
C ILE A 10 15.04 -5.20 31.01
N ILE A 11 15.80 -4.19 30.56
CA ILE A 11 15.62 -3.60 29.23
C ILE A 11 15.86 -4.63 28.13
N ILE A 12 16.92 -5.43 28.25
CA ILE A 12 17.20 -6.51 27.30
C ILE A 12 16.08 -7.56 27.30
N GLY A 13 15.57 -7.92 28.48
CA GLY A 13 14.43 -8.83 28.61
C GLY A 13 13.18 -8.32 27.90
N ILE A 14 12.85 -7.03 28.09
CA ILE A 14 11.72 -6.40 27.41
C ILE A 14 11.91 -6.38 25.89
N LEU A 15 13.10 -6.00 25.41
CA LEU A 15 13.42 -6.00 23.98
C LEU A 15 13.30 -7.41 23.38
N MET A 16 13.75 -8.44 24.10
CA MET A 16 13.65 -9.83 23.65
C MET A 16 12.19 -10.27 23.55
N VAL A 17 11.37 -9.98 24.56
CA VAL A 17 9.93 -10.30 24.54
C VAL A 17 9.23 -9.57 23.39
N LEU A 18 9.56 -8.30 23.16
CA LEU A 18 9.00 -7.51 22.05
C LEU A 18 9.37 -8.11 20.69
N ALA A 19 10.64 -8.47 20.49
CA ALA A 19 11.11 -9.07 19.25
C ALA A 19 10.42 -10.42 18.96
N ILE A 20 10.26 -11.27 19.98
CA ILE A 20 9.54 -12.55 19.85
C ILE A 20 8.07 -12.30 19.51
N SER A 21 7.44 -11.32 20.16
CA SER A 21 6.03 -10.99 19.91
C SER A 21 5.81 -10.50 18.48
N ILE A 22 6.69 -9.63 17.97
CA ILE A 22 6.66 -9.15 16.59
C ILE A 22 6.86 -10.32 15.61
N PHE A 23 7.84 -11.19 15.88
CA PHE A 23 8.11 -12.34 15.04
C PHE A 23 6.90 -13.29 14.92
N LEU A 24 6.26 -13.61 16.04
CA LEU A 24 5.05 -14.44 16.04
C LEU A 24 3.86 -13.74 15.37
N TYR A 25 3.74 -12.43 15.51
CA TYR A 25 2.69 -11.65 14.84
C TYR A 25 2.83 -11.67 13.32
N LEU A 26 4.06 -11.56 12.82
CA LEU A 26 4.35 -11.62 11.38
C LEU A 26 4.13 -13.01 10.76
N GLN A 27 4.06 -14.07 11.57
CA GLN A 27 3.72 -15.42 11.09
C GLN A 27 2.21 -15.71 11.01
N GLN A 28 1.36 -14.71 11.26
CA GLN A 28 -0.08 -14.90 11.13
C GLN A 28 -0.48 -14.98 9.66
N ALA A 29 -1.51 -15.79 9.36
CA ALA A 29 -2.01 -16.03 8.00
C ALA A 29 -2.43 -14.78 7.22
N GLN A 30 -2.68 -13.65 7.90
CA GLN A 30 -2.93 -12.36 7.25
C GLN A 30 -1.70 -11.77 6.53
N PHE A 31 -0.49 -12.24 6.88
CA PHE A 31 0.78 -11.88 6.26
C PHE A 31 1.34 -13.00 5.38
N ASP A 32 0.65 -14.14 5.29
CA ASP A 32 0.99 -15.15 4.30
C ASP A 32 0.72 -14.57 2.90
N GLU A 33 1.68 -14.76 2.00
CA GLU A 33 1.51 -14.38 0.61
C GLU A 33 0.30 -15.14 0.05
N PRO A 34 -0.71 -14.46 -0.52
CA PRO A 34 -1.85 -15.16 -1.10
C PRO A 34 -1.31 -16.12 -2.16
N SER A 35 -1.68 -17.40 -2.06
CA SER A 35 -1.33 -18.40 -3.06
C SER A 35 -2.04 -18.06 -4.37
N VAL A 36 -1.42 -17.19 -5.17
CA VAL A 36 -1.94 -16.83 -6.48
C VAL A 36 -1.69 -18.03 -7.38
N ASP A 37 -2.76 -18.61 -7.89
CA ASP A 37 -2.70 -19.68 -8.88
C ASP A 37 -2.08 -19.12 -10.18
N THR A 38 -0.77 -19.32 -10.33
CA THR A 38 0.02 -18.85 -11.47
C THR A 38 -0.36 -19.56 -12.77
N THR A 39 -1.10 -20.69 -12.71
CA THR A 39 -1.54 -21.40 -13.93
C THR A 39 -2.55 -20.59 -14.74
N ARG A 40 -3.25 -19.63 -14.12
CA ARG A 40 -4.18 -18.72 -14.81
C ARG A 40 -3.51 -17.46 -15.37
N ILE A 41 -2.24 -17.22 -15.07
CA ILE A 41 -1.47 -16.09 -15.60
C ILE A 41 -0.88 -16.50 -16.95
N SER A 42 -1.74 -16.92 -17.88
CA SER A 42 -1.38 -17.08 -19.30
C SER A 42 -1.41 -15.71 -20.00
N TYR A 43 -0.77 -14.70 -19.42
CA TYR A 43 -0.38 -13.48 -20.15
C TYR A 43 1.01 -13.72 -20.76
N HIS A 44 1.13 -14.82 -21.49
CA HIS A 44 2.22 -14.96 -22.42
C HIS A 44 1.95 -13.96 -23.54
N THR A 45 2.96 -13.14 -23.87
CA THR A 45 3.02 -12.19 -25.00
C THR A 45 2.69 -10.72 -24.72
N GLU A 46 2.89 -10.21 -23.49
CA GLU A 46 3.10 -8.76 -23.33
C GLU A 46 4.59 -8.47 -23.14
N HIS A 47 5.15 -7.62 -24.02
CA HIS A 47 6.57 -7.23 -24.06
C HIS A 47 7.12 -6.77 -22.70
N HIS A 48 6.23 -6.36 -21.80
CA HIS A 48 6.52 -5.75 -20.51
C HIS A 48 6.57 -6.76 -19.37
N TYR A 49 6.31 -8.06 -19.56
CA TYR A 49 6.44 -9.04 -18.48
C TYR A 49 7.60 -10.00 -18.79
N GLN A 50 8.76 -9.78 -18.16
CA GLN A 50 9.97 -10.58 -18.36
C GLN A 50 10.50 -11.08 -17.02
N GLN A 51 10.93 -12.34 -16.97
CA GLN A 51 11.55 -12.96 -15.78
C GLN A 51 10.68 -12.92 -14.50
N GLY A 52 9.34 -12.98 -14.66
CA GLY A 52 8.41 -12.97 -13.52
C GLY A 52 8.16 -11.59 -12.91
N ALA A 53 8.66 -10.52 -13.53
CA ALA A 53 8.41 -9.15 -13.14
C ALA A 53 7.89 -8.31 -14.31
N PHE A 54 7.08 -7.31 -13.97
CA PHE A 54 6.66 -6.28 -14.93
C PHE A 54 7.79 -5.25 -15.10
N ASN A 55 8.22 -5.05 -16.33
CA ASN A 55 9.22 -4.10 -16.77
C ASN A 55 8.51 -2.97 -17.53
N ASN A 56 8.57 -1.75 -16.99
CA ASN A 56 8.14 -0.55 -17.70
C ASN A 56 9.05 -0.29 -18.91
N ASP A 57 8.48 0.15 -20.04
CA ASP A 57 9.25 0.57 -21.22
C ASP A 57 10.19 1.75 -20.94
N THR A 58 9.80 2.60 -19.99
CA THR A 58 10.63 3.71 -19.52
C THR A 58 11.15 3.40 -18.12
N THR A 59 12.46 3.60 -17.92
CA THR A 59 13.09 3.43 -16.62
C THR A 59 12.46 4.38 -15.62
N THR A 60 11.57 3.85 -14.79
CA THR A 60 10.93 4.61 -13.74
C THR A 60 11.86 4.58 -12.54
N ASN A 61 12.57 5.70 -12.32
CA ASN A 61 13.32 5.85 -11.08
C ASN A 61 12.30 5.86 -9.94
N VAL A 62 12.27 4.78 -9.15
CA VAL A 62 11.39 4.61 -7.98
C VAL A 62 11.58 5.75 -6.97
N ILE A 63 12.71 6.46 -7.07
CA ILE A 63 13.01 7.68 -6.33
C ILE A 63 13.21 8.78 -7.38
N SER A 64 12.24 9.68 -7.50
CA SER A 64 12.30 10.78 -8.49
C SER A 64 13.37 11.83 -8.14
N SER A 65 13.91 11.80 -6.92
CA SER A 65 14.91 12.74 -6.45
C SER A 65 16.32 12.14 -6.49
N GLN A 66 17.31 12.98 -6.79
CA GLN A 66 18.73 12.67 -6.54
C GLN A 66 19.06 12.56 -5.04
N GLN A 67 18.05 12.46 -4.17
CA GLN A 67 18.22 12.40 -2.72
C GLN A 67 18.40 10.95 -2.27
N ASN A 68 19.29 10.79 -1.30
CA ASN A 68 19.51 9.52 -0.62
C ASN A 68 18.18 9.05 0.00
N GLN A 69 17.85 7.75 -0.09
CA GLN A 69 16.58 7.18 0.40
C GLN A 69 16.26 7.61 1.84
N LEU A 70 17.28 7.65 2.70
CA LEU A 70 17.15 8.08 4.09
C LEU A 70 16.70 9.54 4.23
N MET A 71 17.16 10.42 3.35
CA MET A 71 16.75 11.82 3.34
C MET A 71 15.29 11.96 2.92
N ALA A 72 14.83 11.14 1.96
CA ALA A 72 13.43 11.11 1.56
C ALA A 72 12.52 10.62 2.71
N TRP A 73 12.93 9.59 3.45
CA TRP A 73 12.22 9.13 4.64
C TRP A 73 12.19 10.18 5.74
N TYR A 74 13.33 10.82 6.03
CA TYR A 74 13.38 11.91 7.01
C TYR A 74 12.46 13.06 6.61
N ALA A 75 12.50 13.46 5.33
CA ALA A 75 11.63 14.50 4.82
C ALA A 75 10.15 14.12 4.95
N PHE A 76 9.79 12.89 4.59
CA PHE A 76 8.41 12.39 4.72
C PHE A 76 7.87 12.44 6.15
N PHE A 77 8.69 12.08 7.15
CA PHE A 77 8.26 12.07 8.56
C PHE A 77 8.29 13.44 9.24
N PHE A 78 9.24 14.31 8.88
CA PHE A 78 9.52 15.53 9.64
C PHE A 78 9.29 16.83 8.85
N THR A 79 8.99 16.76 7.55
CA THR A 79 8.66 17.95 6.76
C THR A 79 7.16 18.13 6.73
N GLU A 80 6.71 19.30 7.16
CA GLU A 80 5.31 19.71 7.04
C GLU A 80 5.10 20.37 5.68
N ASP A 81 4.19 19.83 4.88
CA ASP A 81 3.74 20.48 3.65
C ASP A 81 2.54 21.38 3.98
N LEU A 82 2.80 22.69 3.98
CA LEU A 82 1.80 23.73 4.26
C LEU A 82 0.64 23.75 3.25
N ASN A 83 0.79 23.08 2.09
CA ASN A 83 -0.25 22.96 1.06
C ASN A 83 -0.90 21.57 1.02
N ALA A 84 -0.55 20.66 1.94
CA ALA A 84 -1.12 19.31 1.95
C ALA A 84 -2.65 19.31 2.14
N ILE A 85 -3.18 20.31 2.83
CA ILE A 85 -4.61 20.47 3.05
C ILE A 85 -5.11 21.62 2.15
N PRO A 86 -6.03 21.34 1.21
CA PRO A 86 -6.58 22.40 0.38
C PRO A 86 -7.38 23.38 1.23
N ASN A 87 -7.17 24.68 0.99
CA ASN A 87 -7.88 25.78 1.68
C ASN A 87 -9.41 25.74 1.52
N LYS A 88 -9.91 24.98 0.54
CA LYS A 88 -11.34 24.79 0.30
C LYS A 88 -11.63 23.30 0.16
N PRO A 89 -12.81 22.82 0.60
CA PRO A 89 -13.24 21.46 0.36
C PRO A 89 -13.21 21.12 -1.13
N LEU A 90 -12.70 19.93 -1.47
CA LEU A 90 -12.77 19.44 -2.83
C LEU A 90 -14.25 19.22 -3.23
N PRO A 91 -14.64 19.58 -4.47
CA PRO A 91 -15.98 19.33 -4.94
C PRO A 91 -16.21 17.82 -4.99
N SER A 92 -17.17 17.32 -4.23
CA SER A 92 -17.55 15.91 -4.20
C SER A 92 -19.06 15.76 -4.37
N LYS A 93 -19.47 14.71 -5.08
CA LYS A 93 -20.88 14.38 -5.30
C LYS A 93 -21.17 12.99 -4.75
N LYS A 94 -22.03 12.93 -3.73
CA LYS A 94 -22.49 11.65 -3.18
C LYS A 94 -23.30 10.92 -4.25
N THR A 95 -22.79 9.78 -4.69
CA THR A 95 -23.42 8.95 -5.71
C THR A 95 -23.97 7.69 -5.06
N ASN A 96 -25.26 7.40 -5.28
CA ASN A 96 -25.87 6.18 -4.79
C ASN A 96 -25.59 5.02 -5.76
N LEU A 97 -24.60 4.19 -5.43
CA LEU A 97 -24.17 3.06 -6.25
C LEU A 97 -25.27 1.99 -6.44
N LYS A 98 -26.28 1.93 -5.57
CA LYS A 98 -27.41 0.98 -5.70
C LYS A 98 -28.39 1.41 -6.78
N LEU A 99 -28.50 2.71 -7.02
CA LEU A 99 -29.38 3.29 -8.04
C LEU A 99 -28.71 3.37 -9.42
N LEU A 100 -27.40 3.11 -9.51
CA LEU A 100 -26.72 3.01 -10.79
C LEU A 100 -27.29 1.81 -11.57
N ASN A 101 -27.83 2.07 -12.76
CA ASN A 101 -28.25 1.03 -13.67
C ASN A 101 -27.05 0.16 -14.02
N LYS A 102 -27.16 -1.17 -13.83
CA LYS A 102 -26.05 -2.10 -14.05
C LYS A 102 -25.55 -2.15 -15.49
N GLN A 103 -26.39 -1.77 -16.46
CA GLN A 103 -26.05 -1.77 -17.87
C GLN A 103 -25.21 -0.55 -18.28
N ASP A 104 -25.14 0.48 -17.43
CA ASP A 104 -24.38 1.68 -17.75
C ASP A 104 -22.91 1.49 -17.39
N ASN A 105 -22.01 1.84 -18.30
CA ASN A 105 -20.59 1.85 -18.01
C ASN A 105 -20.24 3.11 -17.20
N ALA A 106 -19.71 2.93 -15.98
CA ALA A 106 -19.47 4.03 -15.05
C ALA A 106 -18.27 3.76 -14.14
N ILE A 107 -17.55 4.83 -13.80
CA ILE A 107 -16.47 4.82 -12.82
C ILE A 107 -16.81 5.86 -11.75
N VAL A 108 -16.81 5.43 -10.49
CA VAL A 108 -17.00 6.31 -9.34
C VAL A 108 -15.74 6.29 -8.50
N TRP A 109 -15.03 7.41 -8.45
CA TRP A 109 -13.92 7.62 -7.54
C TRP A 109 -14.45 7.96 -6.15
N MET A 110 -14.02 7.21 -5.13
CA MET A 110 -14.52 7.32 -3.76
C MET A 110 -13.51 8.02 -2.83
N GLY A 111 -12.44 8.60 -3.38
CA GLY A 111 -11.33 9.16 -2.62
C GLY A 111 -10.21 8.15 -2.40
N HIS A 112 -9.03 8.67 -2.04
CA HIS A 112 -7.80 7.89 -1.96
C HIS A 112 -7.62 7.01 -3.22
N SER A 113 -7.19 5.76 -3.05
CA SER A 113 -7.00 4.76 -4.10
C SER A 113 -8.21 3.85 -4.27
N SER A 114 -9.43 4.32 -3.92
CA SER A 114 -10.66 3.53 -3.93
C SER A 114 -11.58 3.88 -5.10
N TYR A 115 -12.02 2.85 -5.84
CA TYR A 115 -12.83 3.00 -7.04
C TYR A 115 -13.96 1.96 -7.10
N CYS A 116 -15.12 2.38 -7.58
CA CYS A 116 -16.18 1.48 -8.03
C CYS A 116 -16.24 1.58 -9.56
N ILE A 117 -15.92 0.49 -10.24
CA ILE A 117 -15.97 0.37 -11.69
C ILE A 117 -17.17 -0.52 -12.05
N GLN A 118 -17.98 -0.06 -12.98
CA GLN A 118 -19.06 -0.84 -13.56
C GLN A 118 -18.90 -0.87 -15.08
N MET A 119 -18.88 -2.07 -15.63
CA MET A 119 -18.73 -2.31 -17.06
C MET A 119 -19.46 -3.60 -17.46
N ASP A 120 -20.27 -3.54 -18.52
CA ASP A 120 -20.97 -4.70 -19.09
C ASP A 120 -21.77 -5.53 -18.07
N GLY A 121 -22.46 -4.86 -17.14
CA GLY A 121 -23.23 -5.54 -16.07
C GLY A 121 -22.40 -6.05 -14.90
N ILE A 122 -21.07 -6.02 -14.98
CA ILE A 122 -20.13 -6.43 -13.94
C ILE A 122 -19.77 -5.20 -13.09
N ARG A 123 -19.73 -5.40 -11.77
CA ARG A 123 -19.33 -4.36 -10.82
C ARG A 123 -18.11 -4.81 -10.01
N ILE A 124 -17.07 -3.99 -10.04
CA ILE A 124 -15.77 -4.23 -9.43
C ILE A 124 -15.50 -3.12 -8.41
N PHE A 125 -15.12 -3.52 -7.20
CA PHE A 125 -14.64 -2.61 -6.15
C PHE A 125 -13.13 -2.79 -6.00
N LEU A 126 -12.40 -1.71 -6.21
CA LEU A 126 -10.95 -1.65 -6.06
C LEU A 126 -10.62 -0.80 -4.84
N ASN A 127 -9.86 -1.36 -3.92
CA ASN A 127 -9.20 -0.64 -2.83
C ASN A 127 -7.74 -1.09 -2.84
N CYS A 128 -6.80 -0.14 -2.84
CA CYS A 128 -5.37 -0.40 -2.59
C CYS A 128 -5.04 -0.11 -1.13
#